data_AF-A0A924YRC4-F1
#
_entry.id   AF-A0A924YRC4-F1
#
_cell.length_a   1.000
_cell.length_b   1.000
_cell.length_c   1.000
_cell.angle_alpha   90.00
_cell.angle_beta   90.00
_cell.angle_gamma   90.00
#
_symmetry.space_group_name_H-M   'P 1'
#
loop_
_entity.id
_entity.type
_entity.pdbx_description
1 polymer ?
#
loop_
_entity_poly.entity_id
_entity_poly.type
_entity_poly.pdbx_seq_one_letter_code
_entity_poly.pdbx_strand_id
1 'polypeptide(L)'
;LPVVIASEDDRMNCDQPVLVRRVAEHPALAGLPWNSRPPVIGGFNRITPKPAATVLLEAQRFTAQCVDTEFSFEPLDRHPLLVVGEFGRGRTAALATDVAPHWVGPLVDWGVPRVSAQAPQANAVEVGGDYATFLRQLLCWVGRL
;
A
#
# COMPACT_ATOMS: atom_id res chain seq x y z
N LEU A 1 2.86 14.86 9.73
CA LEU A 1 2.17 13.77 9.00
C LEU A 1 0.75 14.20 8.62
N PRO A 2 0.21 13.69 7.49
CA PRO A 2 -1.15 13.98 7.02
C PRO A 2 -2.23 13.15 7.75
N VAL A 3 -1.84 12.38 8.76
CA VAL A 3 -2.70 11.49 9.55
C VAL A 3 -2.58 11.81 11.05
N VAL A 4 -3.54 11.31 11.81
CA VAL A 4 -3.52 11.15 13.27
C VAL A 4 -3.29 9.67 13.56
N ILE A 5 -2.33 9.40 14.45
CA ILE A 5 -2.00 8.05 14.95
C ILE A 5 -2.65 7.93 16.33
N ALA A 6 -3.28 6.79 16.60
CA ALA A 6 -3.89 6.53 17.90
C ALA A 6 -2.82 6.40 19.01
N SER A 7 -3.21 6.59 20.26
CA SER A 7 -2.32 6.37 21.41
C SER A 7 -2.14 4.88 21.75
N GLU A 8 -3.00 4.03 21.21
CA GLU A 8 -2.98 2.58 21.39
C GLU A 8 -2.24 1.88 20.24
N ASP A 9 -2.04 0.56 20.38
CA ASP A 9 -1.44 -0.27 19.34
C ASP A 9 -2.28 -0.22 18.05
N ASP A 10 -1.68 0.28 16.98
CA ASP A 10 -2.32 0.48 15.69
C ASP A 10 -2.11 -0.68 14.72
N ARG A 11 -1.37 -1.72 15.10
CA ARG A 11 -1.01 -2.82 14.20
C ARG A 11 -2.22 -3.66 13.82
N MET A 12 -2.42 -3.83 12.51
CA MET A 12 -3.39 -4.75 11.94
C MET A 12 -2.66 -5.86 11.18
N ASN A 13 -2.27 -6.90 11.91
CA ASN A 13 -1.76 -8.14 11.30
C ASN A 13 -2.94 -8.88 10.66
N CYS A 14 -2.86 -9.17 9.36
CA CYS A 14 -3.96 -9.78 8.61
C CYS A 14 -3.52 -11.15 8.07
N ASP A 15 -4.13 -12.20 8.60
CA ASP A 15 -4.01 -13.58 8.10
C ASP A 15 -4.88 -13.82 6.86
N GLN A 16 -5.95 -13.03 6.72
CA GLN A 16 -6.89 -13.03 5.60
C GLN A 16 -6.52 -12.00 4.52
N PRO A 17 -7.00 -12.17 3.27
CA PRO A 17 -6.64 -11.30 2.15
C PRO A 17 -6.96 -9.81 2.39
N VAL A 18 -6.00 -8.96 2.06
CA VAL A 18 -6.17 -7.50 2.04
C VAL A 18 -5.78 -6.97 0.67
N LEU A 19 -6.76 -6.53 -0.10
CA LEU A 19 -6.54 -5.94 -1.43
C LEU A 19 -6.37 -4.43 -1.31
N VAL A 20 -5.42 -3.88 -2.06
CA VAL A 20 -5.20 -2.44 -2.16
C VAL A 20 -6.16 -1.85 -3.19
N ARG A 21 -7.03 -0.95 -2.74
CA ARG A 21 -8.02 -0.27 -3.55
C ARG A 21 -7.62 1.18 -3.78
N ARG A 22 -7.55 1.61 -5.04
CA ARG A 22 -7.40 3.04 -5.36
C ARG A 22 -8.74 3.76 -5.23
N VAL A 23 -8.74 4.90 -4.54
CA VAL A 23 -9.95 5.71 -4.29
C VAL A 23 -9.86 7.14 -4.80
N ALA A 24 -8.67 7.60 -5.22
CA ALA A 24 -8.50 8.89 -5.87
C ALA A 24 -7.47 8.80 -7.01
N GLU A 25 -7.65 9.63 -8.03
CA GLU A 25 -6.64 9.85 -9.06
C GLU A 25 -5.51 10.72 -8.50
N HIS A 26 -4.26 10.35 -8.81
CA HIS A 26 -3.10 11.07 -8.32
C HIS A 26 -1.85 10.78 -9.16
N PRO A 27 -0.96 11.75 -9.40
CA PRO A 27 0.26 11.54 -10.19
C PRO A 27 1.16 10.42 -9.67
N ALA A 28 1.22 10.23 -8.35
CA ALA A 28 2.00 9.16 -7.72
C ALA A 28 1.43 7.73 -7.94
N LEU A 29 0.24 7.62 -8.53
CA LEU A 29 -0.45 6.36 -8.81
C LEU A 29 -0.67 6.13 -10.32
N ALA A 30 -0.14 7.02 -11.16
CA ALA A 30 -0.47 7.09 -12.58
C ALA A 30 0.14 5.92 -13.36
N GLY A 31 -0.66 5.37 -14.29
CA GLY A 31 -0.21 4.31 -15.20
C GLY A 31 -0.06 2.92 -14.58
N LEU A 32 -0.45 2.73 -13.32
CA LEU A 32 -0.39 1.44 -12.62
C LEU A 32 -1.74 0.70 -12.65
N PRO A 33 -1.74 -0.64 -12.71
CA PRO A 33 -2.95 -1.45 -12.97
C PRO A 33 -3.82 -1.67 -11.72
N TRP A 34 -4.16 -0.62 -10.97
CA TRP A 34 -4.89 -0.70 -9.69
C TRP A 34 -6.24 -1.44 -9.77
N ASN A 35 -6.91 -1.39 -10.91
CA ASN A 35 -8.23 -2.01 -11.09
C ASN A 35 -8.15 -3.40 -11.75
N SER A 36 -7.27 -3.58 -12.74
CA SER A 36 -7.13 -4.84 -13.47
C SER A 36 -6.23 -5.84 -12.76
N ARG A 37 -5.34 -5.37 -11.88
CA ARG A 37 -4.42 -6.19 -11.09
C ARG A 37 -4.13 -5.53 -9.73
N PRO A 38 -5.11 -5.39 -8.83
CA PRO A 38 -4.88 -4.82 -7.50
C PRO A 38 -3.85 -5.67 -6.70
N PRO A 39 -2.87 -5.06 -6.03
CA PRO A 39 -1.93 -5.81 -5.19
C PRO A 39 -2.57 -6.23 -3.87
N VAL A 40 -1.96 -7.22 -3.23
CA VAL A 40 -2.37 -7.77 -1.93
C VAL A 40 -1.27 -7.47 -0.89
N ILE A 41 -1.66 -7.14 0.33
CA ILE A 41 -0.75 -6.89 1.47
C ILE A 41 -1.11 -7.81 2.64
N GLY A 42 -0.17 -7.97 3.59
CA GLY A 42 -0.33 -8.82 4.78
C GLY A 42 -0.65 -8.07 6.08
N GLY A 43 -0.66 -6.74 6.05
CA GLY A 43 -0.99 -5.92 7.22
C GLY A 43 -0.73 -4.44 7.02
N PHE A 44 -1.16 -3.64 7.98
CA PHE A 44 -1.02 -2.20 7.98
C PHE A 44 -1.21 -1.60 9.38
N ASN A 45 -0.85 -0.34 9.57
CA ASN A 45 -1.20 0.44 10.75
C ASN A 45 -2.56 1.12 10.57
N ARG A 46 -3.43 1.08 11.60
CA ARG A 46 -4.68 1.84 11.62
C ARG A 46 -4.38 3.33 11.76
N ILE A 47 -4.77 4.11 10.76
CA ILE A 47 -4.55 5.55 10.70
C ILE A 47 -5.84 6.32 10.45
N THR A 48 -5.93 7.54 10.98
CA THR A 48 -7.05 8.46 10.69
C THR A 48 -6.55 9.65 9.87
N PRO A 49 -7.08 9.91 8.66
CA PRO A 49 -6.70 11.07 7.86
C PRO A 49 -7.05 12.38 8.55
N LYS A 50 -6.20 13.40 8.43
CA LYS A 50 -6.57 14.76 8.84
C LYS A 50 -7.60 15.35 7.86
N PRO A 51 -8.45 16.31 8.28
CA PRO A 51 -9.50 16.87 7.41
C PRO A 51 -9.01 17.46 6.08
N ALA A 52 -7.79 18.01 6.05
CA ALA A 52 -7.18 18.59 4.85
C ALA A 52 -6.32 17.59 4.04
N ALA A 53 -6.27 16.32 4.45
CA ALA A 53 -5.50 15.28 3.77
C ALA A 53 -6.34 14.55 2.73
N THR A 54 -5.67 13.98 1.73
CA THR A 54 -6.31 13.20 0.67
C THR A 54 -5.95 11.73 0.83
N VAL A 55 -6.96 10.87 0.94
CA VAL A 55 -6.77 9.41 0.89
C VAL A 55 -6.68 8.98 -0.58
N LEU A 56 -5.60 8.30 -0.94
CA LEU A 56 -5.35 7.82 -2.30
C LEU A 56 -5.64 6.32 -2.44
N LEU A 57 -5.23 5.53 -1.44
CA LEU A 57 -5.43 4.09 -1.38
C LEU A 57 -6.13 3.69 -0.07
N GLU A 58 -6.98 2.69 -0.15
CA GLU A 58 -7.60 1.99 0.98
C GLU A 58 -7.13 0.52 1.00
N ALA A 59 -6.97 -0.04 2.20
CA ALA A 59 -6.87 -1.47 2.44
C ALA A 59 -8.29 -2.03 2.57
N GLN A 60 -8.73 -2.84 1.61
CA GLN A 60 -9.99 -3.58 1.68
C GLN A 60 -9.70 -4.99 2.18
N ARG A 61 -10.17 -5.31 3.38
CA ARG A 61 -10.06 -6.66 3.93
C ARG A 61 -11.22 -7.53 3.44
N PHE A 62 -10.94 -8.82 3.29
CA PHE A 62 -11.92 -9.84 2.93
C PHE A 62 -11.87 -10.98 3.94
N THR A 63 -12.99 -11.66 4.13
CA THR A 63 -13.02 -13.00 4.69
C THR A 63 -12.97 -13.99 3.54
N ALA A 64 -11.97 -14.88 3.53
CA ALA A 64 -11.91 -16.02 2.62
C ALA A 64 -12.40 -17.27 3.36
N GLN A 65 -13.28 -18.02 2.73
CA GLN A 65 -13.80 -19.29 3.24
C GLN A 65 -13.72 -20.34 2.13
N CYS A 66 -13.55 -21.60 2.52
CA CYS A 66 -13.71 -22.74 1.62
C CYS A 66 -14.96 -23.50 2.05
N VAL A 67 -15.92 -23.63 1.13
CA VAL A 67 -17.11 -24.47 1.32
C VAL A 67 -17.06 -25.55 0.25
N ASP A 68 -17.09 -26.80 0.70
CA ASP A 68 -16.81 -27.98 -0.13
C ASP A 68 -15.44 -27.90 -0.83
N THR A 69 -15.42 -27.43 -2.08
CA THR A 69 -14.22 -27.29 -2.91
C THR A 69 -14.04 -25.88 -3.49
N GLU A 70 -14.90 -24.92 -3.12
CA GLU A 70 -14.90 -23.58 -3.68
C GLU A 70 -14.49 -22.54 -2.63
N PHE A 71 -13.62 -21.62 -3.04
CA PHE A 71 -13.28 -20.45 -2.24
C PHE A 71 -14.25 -19.31 -2.51
N SER A 72 -14.84 -18.77 -1.45
CA SER A 72 -15.61 -17.53 -1.47
C SER A 72 -14.86 -16.42 -0.75
N PHE A 73 -15.04 -15.18 -1.20
CA PHE A 73 -14.44 -13.98 -0.61
C PHE A 73 -15.54 -12.94 -0.36
N GLU A 74 -15.69 -12.54 0.90
CA GLU A 74 -16.67 -11.53 1.31
C GLU A 74 -15.96 -10.28 1.81
N PRO A 75 -16.32 -9.06 1.35
CA PRO A 75 -15.74 -7.83 1.87
C PRO A 75 -16.04 -7.68 3.37
N LEU A 76 -15.00 -7.44 4.17
CA LEU A 76 -15.11 -7.25 5.62
C LEU A 76 -15.24 -5.77 5.98
N ASP A 77 -14.17 -5.00 5.75
CA ASP A 77 -14.12 -3.56 6.04
C ASP A 77 -13.01 -2.86 5.22
N ARG A 78 -12.93 -1.54 5.38
CA ARG A 78 -11.98 -0.66 4.67
C ARG A 78 -11.24 0.25 5.63
N HIS A 79 -9.95 0.45 5.36
CA HIS A 79 -9.08 1.34 6.14
C HIS A 79 -8.23 2.22 5.21
N PRO A 80 -7.96 3.49 5.56
CA PRO A 80 -7.02 4.32 4.82
C PRO A 80 -5.63 3.68 4.79
N LEU A 81 -5.01 3.61 3.62
CA LEU A 81 -3.71 2.95 3.41
C LEU A 81 -2.63 3.91 2.92
N LEU A 82 -2.94 4.78 1.96
CA LEU A 82 -2.04 5.84 1.51
C LEU A 82 -2.74 7.18 1.63
N VAL A 83 -2.21 8.04 2.49
CA VAL A 83 -2.74 9.38 2.74
C VAL A 83 -1.68 10.41 2.44
N VAL A 84 -2.03 11.43 1.66
CA VAL A 84 -1.13 12.53 1.30
C VAL A 84 -1.64 13.86 1.83
N GLY A 85 -0.73 14.80 2.02
CA GLY A 85 -1.05 16.17 2.43
C GLY A 85 0.19 17.06 2.38
N GLU A 86 0.09 18.24 2.98
CA GLU A 86 1.17 19.23 2.97
C GLU A 86 1.54 19.71 4.38
N PHE A 87 2.78 20.17 4.55
CA PHE A 87 3.22 20.87 5.75
C PHE A 87 4.18 22.00 5.37
N GLY A 88 3.75 23.24 5.55
CA GLY A 88 4.44 24.40 5.00
C GLY A 88 4.54 24.28 3.47
N ARG A 89 5.76 24.31 2.93
CA ARG A 89 6.01 24.13 1.48
C ARG A 89 6.25 22.67 1.07
N GLY A 90 6.35 21.76 2.04
CA GLY A 90 6.66 20.35 1.84
C GLY A 90 5.43 19.51 1.52
N ARG A 91 5.62 18.47 0.71
CA ARG A 91 4.64 17.39 0.52
C ARG A 91 4.89 16.30 1.55
N THR A 92 3.82 15.65 2.00
CA THR A 92 3.88 14.56 2.97
C THR A 92 3.02 13.39 2.50
N ALA A 93 3.49 12.17 2.76
CA ALA A 93 2.74 10.94 2.52
C ALA A 93 2.87 10.03 3.74
N ALA A 94 1.80 9.28 4.02
CA ALA A 94 1.78 8.20 4.99
C ALA A 94 1.25 6.95 4.28
N LEU A 95 2.14 6.00 3.99
CA LEU A 95 1.81 4.65 3.53
C LEU A 95 1.77 3.75 4.77
N ALA A 96 0.62 3.16 5.08
CA ALA A 96 0.39 2.46 6.35
C ALA A 96 0.77 0.97 6.32
N THR A 97 1.13 0.42 5.16
CA THR A 97 1.73 -0.91 5.07
C THR A 97 3.25 -0.81 4.98
N ASP A 98 3.93 -1.95 5.06
CA ASP A 98 5.38 -2.02 4.99
C ASP A 98 5.86 -2.12 3.53
N VAL A 99 7.07 -1.64 3.26
CA VAL A 99 7.80 -1.84 1.99
C VAL A 99 8.71 -3.07 2.05
N ALA A 100 8.77 -3.73 3.20
CA ALA A 100 9.54 -4.95 3.42
C ALA A 100 8.72 -6.01 4.17
N PRO A 101 9.21 -7.26 4.24
CA PRO A 101 8.53 -8.31 4.98
C PRO A 101 8.29 -7.96 6.46
N HIS A 102 7.17 -8.38 7.05
CA HIS A 102 6.21 -9.35 6.50
C HIS A 102 4.94 -8.72 5.90
N TRP A 103 4.59 -7.48 6.24
CA TRP A 103 3.33 -6.86 5.81
C TRP A 103 3.26 -6.47 4.35
N VAL A 104 4.41 -6.25 3.69
CA VAL A 104 4.42 -5.99 2.24
C VAL A 104 3.68 -7.10 1.49
N GLY A 105 3.73 -8.35 1.97
CA GLY A 105 3.01 -9.47 1.35
C GLY A 105 3.29 -9.57 -0.16
N PRO A 106 2.30 -10.01 -0.96
CA PRO A 106 2.45 -10.09 -2.42
C PRO A 106 2.68 -8.76 -3.15
N LEU A 107 2.50 -7.60 -2.50
CA LEU A 107 2.78 -6.30 -3.11
C LEU A 107 4.23 -6.20 -3.59
N VAL A 108 5.19 -6.83 -2.89
CA VAL A 108 6.61 -6.81 -3.30
C VAL A 108 6.83 -7.46 -4.67
N ASP A 109 5.97 -8.40 -5.04
CA ASP A 109 6.03 -9.13 -6.30
C ASP A 109 5.08 -8.57 -7.37
N TRP A 110 4.48 -7.41 -7.11
CA TRP A 110 3.46 -6.83 -7.98
C TRP A 110 4.02 -6.36 -9.32
N GLY A 111 3.45 -6.90 -10.39
CA GLY A 111 3.74 -6.48 -11.76
C GLY A 111 4.87 -7.24 -12.46
N VAL A 112 5.02 -6.96 -13.75
CA VAL A 112 6.08 -7.49 -14.62
C VAL A 112 6.68 -6.34 -15.45
N PRO A 113 7.95 -6.42 -15.90
CA PRO A 113 8.93 -7.48 -15.64
C PRO A 113 9.44 -7.47 -14.18
N ARG A 114 10.28 -8.44 -13.83
CA ARG A 114 11.01 -8.44 -12.55
C ARG A 114 12.14 -7.40 -12.60
N VAL A 115 12.40 -6.76 -11.46
CA VAL A 115 13.47 -5.78 -11.28
C VAL A 115 14.47 -6.32 -10.27
N SER A 116 15.70 -6.56 -10.72
CA SER A 116 16.81 -6.94 -9.86
C SER A 116 17.62 -5.71 -9.47
N ALA A 117 17.95 -5.57 -8.19
CA ALA A 117 18.77 -4.48 -7.68
C ALA A 117 19.59 -4.92 -6.46
N GLN A 118 20.69 -4.22 -6.21
CA GLN A 118 21.48 -4.39 -4.99
C GLN A 118 22.09 -3.05 -4.59
N ALA A 119 21.71 -2.56 -3.41
CA ALA A 119 22.37 -1.39 -2.83
C ALA A 119 23.73 -1.78 -2.23
N PRO A 120 24.70 -0.85 -2.12
CA PRO A 120 25.96 -1.12 -1.43
C PRO A 120 25.71 -1.67 -0.02
N GLN A 121 26.38 -2.77 0.32
CA GLN A 121 26.27 -3.47 1.61
C GLN A 121 24.90 -4.11 1.89
N ALA A 122 23.97 -4.11 0.94
CA ALA A 122 22.70 -4.82 1.05
C ALA A 122 22.75 -6.17 0.31
N ASN A 123 21.85 -7.07 0.69
CA ASN A 123 21.57 -8.25 -0.11
C ASN A 123 20.93 -7.84 -1.45
N ALA A 124 21.17 -8.64 -2.49
CA ALA A 124 20.45 -8.47 -3.74
C ALA A 124 18.96 -8.75 -3.54
N VAL A 125 18.13 -8.00 -4.24
CA VAL A 125 16.67 -8.17 -4.26
C VAL A 125 16.21 -8.36 -5.69
N GLU A 126 15.11 -9.09 -5.85
CA GLU A 126 14.34 -9.14 -7.08
C GLU A 126 12.87 -8.92 -6.72
N VAL A 127 12.25 -7.92 -7.36
CA VAL A 127 10.88 -7.46 -7.02
C VAL A 127 10.04 -7.24 -8.29
N GLY A 128 8.74 -7.04 -8.12
CA GLY A 128 7.85 -6.73 -9.24
C GLY A 128 8.06 -5.34 -9.85
N GLY A 129 7.82 -5.20 -11.15
CA GLY A 129 8.02 -3.93 -11.88
C GLY A 129 7.02 -2.83 -11.48
N ASP A 130 5.77 -3.19 -11.20
CA ASP A 130 4.74 -2.24 -10.77
C ASP A 130 5.02 -1.79 -9.32
N TYR A 131 5.51 -2.70 -8.47
CA TYR A 131 6.00 -2.38 -7.13
C TYR A 131 7.13 -1.34 -7.14
N ALA A 132 8.18 -1.60 -7.93
CA ALA A 132 9.31 -0.68 -8.06
C ALA A 132 8.86 0.68 -8.63
N THR A 133 7.95 0.67 -9.61
CA THR A 133 7.38 1.88 -10.20
C THR A 133 6.55 2.67 -9.19
N PHE A 134 5.69 2.02 -8.42
CA PHE A 134 4.88 2.63 -7.37
C PHE A 134 5.74 3.36 -6.33
N LEU A 135 6.72 2.68 -5.76
CA LEU A 135 7.60 3.30 -4.76
C LEU A 135 8.39 4.47 -5.35
N ARG A 136 8.93 4.32 -6.56
CA ARG A 136 9.62 5.41 -7.26
C ARG A 136 8.71 6.62 -7.46
N GLN A 137 7.50 6.42 -7.98
CA GLN A 137 6.55 7.51 -8.23
C GLN A 137 6.16 8.23 -6.93
N LEU A 138 5.89 7.48 -5.86
CA LEU A 138 5.57 8.05 -4.55
C LEU A 138 6.73 8.88 -4.01
N LEU A 139 7.95 8.35 -4.04
CA LEU A 139 9.14 9.05 -3.56
C LEU A 139 9.46 10.30 -4.40
N CYS A 140 9.37 10.22 -5.74
CA CYS A 140 9.55 11.38 -6.61
C CYS A 140 8.49 12.46 -6.32
N TRP A 141 7.23 12.07 -6.15
CA TRP A 141 6.16 13.04 -5.85
C TRP A 141 6.38 13.74 -4.51
N VAL A 142 6.72 12.99 -3.46
CA VAL A 142 7.01 13.55 -2.12
C VAL A 142 8.26 14.45 -2.18
N GLY A 143 9.33 13.97 -2.83
CA GLY A 143 10.62 14.65 -2.95
C GLY A 143 10.63 15.84 -3.89
N ARG A 144 9.56 16.07 -4.68
CA ARG A 144 9.51 17.04 -5.77
C ARG A 144 10.65 16.84 -6.79
N LEU A 145 10.92 15.57 -7.11
CA LEU A 145 11.91 15.14 -8.09
C LEU A 145 11.29 14.96 -9.47
#